data_AF-A0A9W6XCH4-F1
#
_entry.id   AF-A0A9W6XCH4-F1
#
_cell.length_a   1.000
_cell.length_b   1.000
_cell.length_c   1.000
_cell.angle_alpha   90.00
_cell.angle_beta   90.00
_cell.angle_gamma   90.00
#
_symmetry.space_group_name_H-M   'P 1'
#
loop_
_entity.id
_entity.type
_entity.pdbx_description
1 polymer ?
#
loop_
_entity_poly.entity_id
_entity_poly.type
_entity_poly.pdbx_seq_one_letter_code
_entity_poly.pdbx_strand_id
1 'polypeptide(L)'
;MRVQAFARLLPVAGAILASQHEVAASCSSWSTRYQQNIEGVCVCNATSCDSVSTEYLSLPSGQVGVFQTSKAGDRLAYSTLEIDIGSDDAADIAVNSATTYQEIIGFGGAFTDSAAINVYLMDADIQQLIVDAYFSDLGLQYSLGRIPIASTDFSEYVYSYNPSVDDFEMASFRIDVDKDPLSNKLSLIQRALNETSASGRNLTLFASSWAPPLWMTTSSTTLNCEMKGYPGGEYWEALALYYSKFVDAYEAEGVPIWGLTTQNEPTKQELATKFWQSLRFNTTTERDFIKRDLGPTMKENHPDLKIVILDDQKDLLLEWNASLLDDEARSYVSGVGVHWYKNLDFAFGTSGDFDDLVSFHEAYPDIFILATEACEGSLVKGLGTGVGTNLFDYSNITWQRGENYARDIINDLASFASGWTDWNLVLNTTGGPNWADNEVDAPILVDEEGGAEFYKQPMYYVMGHFSKFLPPGSLQVQLNVSSNVSDTLGNVDRVAFVTPDDQLVVVLSNRDNTEKRIRLSFQVEMCAVTVVLPANAVQTVLLPALENAASASASSSSAAPSVHSRTDMVVSVATALVFSVLAAMRSRTEF
;
A
#
# COMPACT_ATOMS: atom_id res chain seq x y z
N MET A 1 55.79 -32.80 -25.14
CA MET A 1 55.21 -31.64 -24.44
C MET A 1 54.06 -31.13 -25.29
N ARG A 2 52.88 -31.76 -25.34
CA ARG A 2 51.83 -32.00 -24.33
C ARG A 2 51.32 -30.73 -23.65
N VAL A 3 50.42 -30.06 -24.36
CA VAL A 3 49.32 -29.24 -23.86
C VAL A 3 48.18 -30.21 -23.51
N GLN A 4 47.62 -30.14 -22.31
CA GLN A 4 46.39 -30.84 -21.93
C GLN A 4 45.52 -29.96 -21.02
N ALA A 5 44.24 -29.94 -21.38
CA ALA A 5 43.13 -29.25 -20.75
C ALA A 5 42.75 -29.86 -19.40
N PHE A 6 42.16 -29.03 -18.52
CA PHE A 6 41.30 -29.49 -17.45
C PHE A 6 40.02 -28.66 -17.45
N ALA A 7 38.93 -29.30 -17.86
CA ALA A 7 37.57 -28.85 -17.60
C ALA A 7 37.28 -29.00 -16.10
N ARG A 8 36.66 -27.98 -15.49
CA ARG A 8 36.00 -28.11 -14.18
C ARG A 8 34.50 -28.00 -14.40
N LEU A 9 33.83 -29.13 -14.16
CA LEU A 9 32.39 -29.24 -13.96
C LEU A 9 32.01 -28.47 -12.69
N LEU A 10 31.08 -27.52 -12.81
CA LEU A 10 30.33 -26.97 -11.69
C LEU A 10 29.08 -27.83 -11.47
N PRO A 11 28.75 -28.25 -10.24
CA PRO A 11 27.48 -28.90 -9.98
C PRO A 11 26.40 -27.82 -9.89
N VAL A 12 25.36 -27.96 -10.71
CA VAL A 12 24.08 -27.26 -10.53
C VAL A 12 23.42 -27.88 -9.31
N ALA A 13 23.58 -27.26 -8.15
CA ALA A 13 22.75 -27.56 -6.98
C ALA A 13 21.48 -26.73 -7.12
N GLY A 14 20.41 -27.35 -7.61
CA GLY A 14 19.06 -26.81 -7.47
C GLY A 14 18.70 -26.80 -5.99
N ALA A 15 18.69 -25.62 -5.38
CA ALA A 15 18.11 -25.43 -4.06
C ALA A 15 16.59 -25.47 -4.22
N ILE A 16 15.98 -26.58 -3.81
CA ILE A 16 14.56 -26.60 -3.46
C ILE A 16 14.47 -25.76 -2.19
N LEU A 17 13.97 -24.54 -2.30
CA LEU A 17 13.59 -23.71 -1.16
C LEU A 17 12.41 -24.41 -0.48
N ALA A 18 12.71 -25.19 0.56
CA ALA A 18 11.72 -25.55 1.54
C ALA A 18 11.32 -24.26 2.27
N SER A 19 10.05 -23.86 2.17
CA SER A 19 9.47 -22.77 2.94
C SER A 19 9.65 -23.08 4.43
N GLN A 20 10.65 -22.46 5.05
CA GLN A 20 10.78 -22.50 6.50
C GLN A 20 9.63 -21.64 7.05
N HIS A 21 8.69 -22.28 7.75
CA HIS A 21 7.72 -21.58 8.57
C HIS A 21 8.51 -20.90 9.70
N GLU A 22 8.92 -19.64 9.49
CA GLU A 22 9.49 -18.83 10.54
C GLU A 22 8.36 -18.37 11.45
N VAL A 23 8.42 -18.80 12.72
CA VAL A 23 7.53 -18.31 13.77
C VAL A 23 7.78 -16.81 13.90
N ALA A 24 6.74 -16.01 13.65
CA ALA A 24 6.83 -14.55 13.71
C ALA A 24 7.42 -14.09 15.06
N ALA A 25 8.42 -13.24 15.02
CA ALA A 25 9.00 -12.67 16.22
C ALA A 25 7.97 -11.76 16.91
N SER A 26 7.81 -11.90 18.23
CA SER A 26 6.84 -11.10 18.99
C SER A 26 7.35 -9.67 19.21
N CYS A 27 6.44 -8.70 19.13
CA CYS A 27 6.70 -7.32 19.52
C CYS A 27 7.36 -7.20 20.91
N SER A 28 8.43 -6.40 20.98
CA SER A 28 9.06 -5.97 22.23
C SER A 28 8.90 -4.47 22.39
N SER A 29 8.53 -3.99 23.58
CA SER A 29 8.50 -2.55 23.89
C SER A 29 9.80 -2.04 24.51
N TRP A 30 10.77 -2.91 24.80
CA TRP A 30 12.02 -2.52 25.46
C TRP A 30 12.97 -1.80 24.50
N SER A 31 13.35 -0.57 24.85
CA SER A 31 14.41 0.18 24.17
C SER A 31 15.72 0.09 24.96
N THR A 32 16.78 -0.35 24.28
CA THR A 32 18.15 -0.32 24.81
C THR A 32 18.69 1.09 24.79
N ARG A 33 18.31 1.92 23.81
CA ARG A 33 18.69 3.33 23.74
C ARG A 33 18.24 4.13 24.96
N TYR A 34 17.00 3.94 25.38
CA TYR A 34 16.39 4.71 26.48
C TYR A 34 16.35 3.94 27.82
N GLN A 35 16.73 2.66 27.83
CA GLN A 35 16.75 1.80 29.01
C GLN A 35 15.38 1.71 29.72
N GLN A 36 14.30 1.66 28.92
CA GLN A 36 12.94 1.56 29.40
C GLN A 36 12.00 0.93 28.35
N ASN A 37 10.82 0.48 28.80
CA ASN A 37 9.76 0.11 27.89
C ASN A 37 9.07 1.37 27.35
N ILE A 38 8.86 1.41 26.04
CA ILE A 38 8.11 2.46 25.35
C ILE A 38 6.71 1.93 25.06
N GLU A 39 5.72 2.53 25.71
CA GLU A 39 4.35 2.01 25.68
C GLU A 39 3.72 2.17 24.29
N GLY A 40 3.00 1.15 23.83
CA GLY A 40 2.23 1.21 22.58
C GLY A 40 3.01 0.97 21.28
N VAL A 41 4.35 1.06 21.27
CA VAL A 41 5.18 0.80 20.09
C VAL A 41 5.89 -0.55 20.18
N CYS A 42 6.42 -1.02 19.05
CA CYS A 42 7.38 -2.12 19.01
C CYS A 42 8.74 -1.59 18.61
N VAL A 43 9.73 -1.89 19.44
CA VAL A 43 11.12 -1.50 19.25
C VAL A 43 11.82 -2.57 18.41
N CYS A 44 12.42 -2.12 17.31
CA CYS A 44 13.23 -2.94 16.43
C CYS A 44 14.69 -2.49 16.48
N ASN A 45 15.59 -3.47 16.45
CA ASN A 45 17.04 -3.29 16.35
C ASN A 45 17.68 -4.49 15.65
N ALA A 46 19.00 -4.48 15.50
CA ALA A 46 19.78 -5.51 14.80
C ALA A 46 19.56 -6.96 15.29
N THR A 47 19.07 -7.13 16.52
CA THR A 47 18.90 -8.44 17.17
C THR A 47 17.44 -8.85 17.39
N SER A 48 16.50 -7.93 17.22
CA SER A 48 15.10 -8.14 17.54
C SER A 48 14.24 -7.17 16.75
N CYS A 49 13.34 -7.68 15.92
CA CYS A 49 12.25 -6.93 15.31
C CYS A 49 11.09 -7.90 15.05
N ASP A 50 9.86 -7.46 15.27
CA ASP A 50 8.66 -8.25 14.99
C ASP A 50 8.43 -8.41 13.47
N SER A 51 7.73 -9.48 13.10
CA SER A 51 7.35 -9.76 11.72
C SER A 51 5.88 -10.18 11.63
N VAL A 52 5.30 -10.08 10.44
CA VAL A 52 3.93 -10.56 10.18
C VAL A 52 3.96 -12.05 9.84
N SER A 53 3.08 -12.83 10.46
CA SER A 53 2.98 -14.27 10.19
C SER A 53 2.57 -14.56 8.74
N THR A 54 3.21 -15.55 8.12
CA THR A 54 2.86 -16.07 6.79
C THR A 54 2.06 -17.37 6.85
N GLU A 55 1.74 -17.87 8.05
CA GLU A 55 1.02 -19.14 8.24
C GLU A 55 -0.36 -19.15 7.57
N TYR A 56 -0.97 -17.98 7.39
CA TYR A 56 -2.26 -17.81 6.71
C TYR A 56 -2.25 -18.27 5.24
N LEU A 57 -1.07 -18.31 4.60
CA LEU A 57 -0.92 -18.81 3.23
C LEU A 57 -1.13 -20.34 3.13
N SER A 58 -1.19 -21.03 4.27
CA SER A 58 -1.36 -22.48 4.37
C SER A 58 -2.59 -22.91 5.18
N LEU A 59 -3.61 -22.04 5.24
CA LEU A 59 -4.84 -22.28 6.00
C LEU A 59 -5.52 -23.60 5.59
N PRO A 60 -5.81 -24.52 6.55
CA PRO A 60 -6.56 -25.73 6.27
C PRO A 60 -7.99 -25.44 5.81
N SER A 61 -8.52 -26.32 4.95
CA SER A 61 -9.96 -26.32 4.61
C SER A 61 -10.79 -26.45 5.88
N GLY A 62 -11.70 -25.49 6.11
CA GLY A 62 -12.58 -25.46 7.29
C GLY A 62 -12.14 -24.48 8.38
N GLN A 63 -11.04 -23.75 8.19
CA GLN A 63 -10.62 -22.68 9.09
C GLN A 63 -10.58 -21.33 8.40
N VAL A 64 -10.76 -20.26 9.19
CA VAL A 64 -10.40 -18.89 8.79
C VAL A 64 -9.18 -18.43 9.57
N GLY A 65 -8.34 -17.64 8.94
CA GLY A 65 -7.26 -16.90 9.61
C GLY A 65 -7.80 -15.62 10.25
N VAL A 66 -7.26 -15.23 11.40
CA VAL A 66 -7.59 -13.97 12.06
C VAL A 66 -6.30 -13.29 12.49
N PHE A 67 -6.11 -12.07 12.00
CA PHE A 67 -5.07 -11.16 12.47
C PHE A 67 -5.69 -10.13 13.40
N GLN A 68 -5.07 -9.87 14.55
CA GLN A 68 -5.55 -8.89 15.53
C GLN A 68 -4.46 -7.88 15.93
N THR A 69 -4.84 -6.61 15.95
CA THR A 69 -4.07 -5.55 16.61
C THR A 69 -4.96 -4.89 17.65
N SER A 70 -4.46 -4.69 18.87
CA SER A 70 -5.27 -4.13 19.96
C SER A 70 -4.49 -3.16 20.83
N LYS A 71 -5.22 -2.29 21.50
CA LYS A 71 -4.68 -1.42 22.56
C LYS A 71 -4.03 -2.21 23.68
N ALA A 72 -4.50 -3.43 23.94
CA ALA A 72 -3.97 -4.30 24.99
C ALA A 72 -2.56 -4.84 24.67
N GLY A 73 -2.12 -4.76 23.41
CA GLY A 73 -0.75 -5.10 23.02
C GLY A 73 -0.63 -6.06 21.85
N ASP A 74 -1.74 -6.53 21.25
CA ASP A 74 -1.66 -7.39 20.06
C ASP A 74 -1.17 -6.59 18.86
N ARG A 75 -0.34 -7.21 18.02
CA ARG A 75 0.35 -6.58 16.89
C ARG A 75 0.33 -7.53 15.71
N LEU A 76 -0.68 -7.41 14.85
CA LEU A 76 -0.97 -8.38 13.79
C LEU A 76 -0.84 -9.84 14.28
N ALA A 77 -1.36 -10.09 15.49
CA ALA A 77 -1.30 -11.40 16.12
C ALA A 77 -2.18 -12.38 15.35
N TYR A 78 -1.59 -13.49 14.91
CA TYR A 78 -2.27 -14.48 14.09
C TYR A 78 -2.92 -15.59 14.94
N SER A 79 -4.12 -15.98 14.56
CA SER A 79 -4.85 -17.12 15.11
C SER A 79 -5.79 -17.71 14.05
N THR A 80 -6.41 -18.85 14.35
CA THR A 80 -7.40 -19.49 13.47
C THR A 80 -8.71 -19.72 14.21
N LEU A 81 -9.82 -19.65 13.46
CA LEU A 81 -11.16 -20.03 13.95
C LEU A 81 -11.75 -21.12 13.05
N GLU A 82 -12.57 -21.98 13.64
CA GLU A 82 -13.30 -23.01 12.90
C GLU A 82 -14.53 -22.40 12.20
N ILE A 83 -14.79 -22.89 10.99
CA ILE A 83 -15.95 -22.51 10.17
C ILE A 83 -17.16 -23.37 10.53
N ASP A 84 -18.33 -22.74 10.65
CA ASP A 84 -19.61 -23.44 10.66
C ASP A 84 -20.16 -23.54 9.24
N ILE A 85 -20.49 -24.75 8.79
CA ILE A 85 -21.03 -24.99 7.44
C ILE A 85 -22.55 -24.77 7.42
N GLY A 86 -23.02 -23.99 6.46
CA GLY A 86 -24.42 -23.65 6.24
C GLY A 86 -24.67 -22.15 6.13
N SER A 87 -25.78 -21.78 5.49
CA SER A 87 -26.28 -20.40 5.52
C SER A 87 -26.73 -20.04 6.94
N ASP A 88 -26.47 -18.80 7.36
CA ASP A 88 -26.87 -18.31 8.68
C ASP A 88 -27.68 -17.01 8.55
N ASP A 89 -28.99 -17.16 8.41
CA ASP A 89 -29.94 -16.03 8.32
C ASP A 89 -30.03 -15.22 9.63
N ALA A 90 -29.46 -15.73 10.73
CA ALA A 90 -29.39 -15.06 12.02
C ALA A 90 -28.05 -14.32 12.25
N ALA A 91 -27.19 -14.24 11.23
CA ALA A 91 -25.90 -13.57 11.34
C ALA A 91 -26.04 -12.06 11.61
N ASP A 92 -25.05 -11.53 12.33
CA ASP A 92 -24.95 -10.11 12.65
C ASP A 92 -24.53 -9.30 11.42
N ILE A 93 -23.64 -9.88 10.62
CA ILE A 93 -23.12 -9.32 9.38
C ILE A 93 -23.15 -10.40 8.29
N ALA A 94 -23.69 -10.07 7.13
CA ALA A 94 -23.72 -10.93 5.95
C ALA A 94 -22.84 -10.35 4.83
N VAL A 95 -21.88 -11.13 4.36
CA VAL A 95 -20.97 -10.82 3.25
C VAL A 95 -21.47 -11.53 1.99
N ASN A 96 -21.58 -10.79 0.89
CA ASN A 96 -22.06 -11.28 -0.40
C ASN A 96 -21.00 -11.01 -1.49
N SER A 97 -20.19 -12.02 -1.78
CA SER A 97 -19.12 -11.95 -2.78
C SER A 97 -19.62 -11.85 -4.23
N ALA A 98 -20.92 -12.08 -4.49
CA ALA A 98 -21.50 -11.94 -5.84
C ALA A 98 -21.76 -10.48 -6.25
N THR A 99 -21.69 -9.52 -5.32
CA THR A 99 -21.83 -8.09 -5.61
C THR A 99 -20.52 -7.39 -5.31
N THR A 100 -19.84 -6.92 -6.34
CA THR A 100 -18.55 -6.24 -6.26
C THR A 100 -18.66 -4.75 -6.57
N TYR A 101 -17.74 -3.95 -6.05
CA TYR A 101 -17.65 -2.51 -6.28
C TYR A 101 -16.28 -2.15 -6.90
N GLN A 102 -15.57 -1.16 -6.36
CA GLN A 102 -14.28 -0.71 -6.86
C GLN A 102 -13.16 -1.73 -6.64
N GLU A 103 -12.15 -1.60 -7.49
CA GLU A 103 -10.90 -2.35 -7.43
C GLU A 103 -9.85 -1.57 -6.62
N ILE A 104 -9.08 -2.30 -5.82
CA ILE A 104 -7.95 -1.74 -5.06
C ILE A 104 -6.75 -1.54 -5.99
N ILE A 105 -6.29 -0.29 -6.07
CA ILE A 105 -5.02 0.13 -6.68
C ILE A 105 -3.86 -0.24 -5.76
N GLY A 106 -3.96 0.06 -4.46
CA GLY A 106 -2.94 -0.31 -3.48
C GLY A 106 -2.92 0.57 -2.24
N PHE A 107 -1.93 0.27 -1.40
CA PHE A 107 -1.68 0.97 -0.13
C PHE A 107 -0.20 1.25 0.02
N GLY A 108 0.15 2.39 0.57
CA GLY A 108 1.51 2.60 1.05
C GLY A 108 1.78 3.98 1.62
N GLY A 109 2.88 4.64 1.20
CA GLY A 109 3.30 5.93 1.75
C GLY A 109 4.22 6.74 0.83
N ALA A 110 4.59 7.94 1.25
CA ALA A 110 5.40 8.87 0.46
C ALA A 110 6.91 8.72 0.69
N PHE A 111 7.65 8.73 -0.42
CA PHE A 111 9.11 8.78 -0.48
C PHE A 111 9.60 10.23 -0.46
N THR A 112 9.37 10.91 0.66
CA THR A 112 9.86 12.27 0.90
C THR A 112 11.38 12.31 1.10
N ASP A 113 11.97 13.49 1.01
CA ASP A 113 13.40 13.65 1.30
C ASP A 113 13.66 13.30 2.76
N SER A 114 12.78 13.74 3.68
CA SER A 114 12.85 13.38 5.10
C SER A 114 12.80 11.88 5.36
N ALA A 115 11.97 11.12 4.65
CA ALA A 115 11.94 9.66 4.79
C ALA A 115 13.28 9.03 4.37
N ALA A 116 13.84 9.48 3.24
CA ALA A 116 15.14 8.99 2.77
C ALA A 116 16.28 9.36 3.73
N ILE A 117 16.33 10.60 4.21
CA ILE A 117 17.32 11.07 5.19
C ILE A 117 17.28 10.19 6.44
N ASN A 118 16.09 10.01 7.03
CA ASN A 118 15.93 9.25 8.26
C ASN A 118 16.34 7.78 8.11
N VAL A 119 15.96 7.12 7.01
CA VAL A 119 16.40 5.75 6.77
C VAL A 119 17.93 5.68 6.71
N TYR A 120 18.57 6.57 5.94
CA TYR A 120 20.01 6.49 5.69
C TYR A 120 20.90 7.07 6.79
N LEU A 121 20.32 7.67 7.83
CA LEU A 121 21.00 7.94 9.10
C LEU A 121 21.12 6.70 10.01
N MET A 122 20.37 5.64 9.73
CA MET A 122 20.43 4.38 10.48
C MET A 122 21.60 3.49 10.06
N ASP A 123 21.97 2.54 10.92
CA ASP A 123 22.92 1.48 10.58
C ASP A 123 22.39 0.62 9.43
N ALA A 124 23.28 0.05 8.61
CA ALA A 124 22.90 -0.60 7.34
C ALA A 124 21.97 -1.82 7.51
N ASP A 125 22.07 -2.54 8.62
CA ASP A 125 21.15 -3.62 8.97
C ASP A 125 19.78 -3.09 9.39
N ILE A 126 19.76 -2.00 10.16
CA ILE A 126 18.51 -1.30 10.52
C ILE A 126 17.81 -0.72 9.29
N GLN A 127 18.57 -0.15 8.36
CA GLN A 127 18.06 0.30 7.06
C GLN A 127 17.32 -0.83 6.33
N GLN A 128 17.88 -2.05 6.34
CA GLN A 128 17.21 -3.18 5.68
C GLN A 128 15.97 -3.62 6.45
N LEU A 129 16.02 -3.68 7.78
CA LEU A 129 14.84 -4.00 8.59
C LEU A 129 13.67 -3.03 8.36
N ILE A 130 13.95 -1.73 8.16
CA ILE A 130 12.92 -0.73 7.84
C ILE A 130 12.31 -0.99 6.45
N VAL A 131 13.14 -1.25 5.44
CA VAL A 131 12.66 -1.59 4.09
C VAL A 131 11.84 -2.88 4.13
N ASP A 132 12.33 -3.91 4.84
CA ASP A 132 11.64 -5.19 4.99
C ASP A 132 10.30 -5.03 5.69
N ALA A 133 10.22 -4.18 6.72
CA ALA A 133 9.00 -3.89 7.46
C ALA A 133 7.89 -3.37 6.52
N TYR A 134 8.20 -2.51 5.56
CA TYR A 134 7.18 -2.02 4.62
C TYR A 134 6.94 -2.94 3.43
N PHE A 135 7.99 -3.50 2.83
CA PHE A 135 7.91 -4.02 1.45
C PHE A 135 8.11 -5.54 1.33
N SER A 136 8.63 -6.23 2.35
CA SER A 136 8.87 -7.67 2.29
C SER A 136 7.63 -8.51 2.61
N ASP A 137 7.70 -9.81 2.34
CA ASP A 137 6.66 -10.80 2.70
C ASP A 137 6.42 -10.94 4.20
N LEU A 138 7.44 -10.61 5.01
CA LEU A 138 7.40 -10.61 6.48
C LEU A 138 6.99 -9.23 7.04
N GLY A 139 6.86 -8.23 6.18
CA GLY A 139 6.40 -6.88 6.49
C GLY A 139 4.95 -6.64 6.09
N LEU A 140 4.64 -5.41 5.68
CA LEU A 140 3.29 -4.98 5.28
C LEU A 140 2.96 -5.20 3.80
N GLN A 141 3.95 -5.47 2.96
CA GLN A 141 3.80 -5.59 1.50
C GLN A 141 3.10 -4.37 0.85
N TYR A 142 3.56 -3.16 1.20
CA TYR A 142 3.14 -1.92 0.53
C TYR A 142 3.28 -2.05 -0.99
N SER A 143 2.27 -1.55 -1.72
CA SER A 143 2.10 -1.69 -3.17
C SER A 143 1.82 -0.37 -3.88
N LEU A 144 1.70 0.72 -3.13
CA LEU A 144 1.54 2.08 -3.65
C LEU A 144 2.58 3.01 -3.01
N GLY A 145 3.12 3.95 -3.78
CA GLY A 145 4.04 4.95 -3.26
C GLY A 145 3.85 6.31 -3.91
N ARG A 146 3.96 7.37 -3.10
CA ARG A 146 3.90 8.76 -3.57
C ARG A 146 5.30 9.34 -3.66
N ILE A 147 5.62 9.99 -4.77
CA ILE A 147 6.92 10.64 -5.00
C ILE A 147 6.70 12.15 -5.12
N PRO A 148 7.29 12.95 -4.22
CA PRO A 148 7.34 14.39 -4.43
C PRO A 148 8.20 14.78 -5.62
N ILE A 149 7.63 15.60 -6.51
CA ILE A 149 8.37 16.27 -7.58
C ILE A 149 9.11 17.46 -6.95
N ALA A 150 10.41 17.30 -6.74
CA ALA A 150 11.30 18.21 -6.03
C ALA A 150 10.96 18.37 -4.53
N SER A 151 11.25 19.53 -3.95
CA SER A 151 11.16 19.75 -2.50
C SER A 151 9.74 19.95 -2.01
N THR A 152 9.52 19.54 -0.76
CA THR A 152 8.27 19.73 0.01
C THR A 152 8.58 20.47 1.31
N ASP A 153 7.62 20.56 2.22
CA ASP A 153 7.90 20.90 3.63
C ASP A 153 8.80 19.84 4.31
N PHE A 154 8.61 18.56 3.98
CA PHE A 154 9.48 17.43 4.35
C PHE A 154 10.71 17.29 3.43
N SER A 155 11.39 18.43 3.27
CA SER A 155 12.75 18.59 2.73
C SER A 155 13.56 19.46 3.70
N GLU A 156 14.89 19.42 3.63
CA GLU A 156 15.73 20.32 4.43
C GLU A 156 15.80 21.75 3.87
N TYR A 157 15.49 21.92 2.58
CA TYR A 157 15.49 23.21 1.89
C TYR A 157 14.61 23.17 0.63
N VAL A 158 14.28 24.37 0.12
CA VAL A 158 13.47 24.54 -1.10
C VAL A 158 14.34 24.39 -2.36
N TYR A 159 13.94 23.51 -3.29
CA TYR A 159 14.58 23.36 -4.60
C TYR A 159 13.57 22.96 -5.70
N SER A 160 14.00 23.07 -6.96
CA SER A 160 13.28 22.58 -8.14
C SER A 160 14.28 21.95 -9.12
N TYR A 161 13.81 21.13 -10.05
CA TYR A 161 14.68 20.47 -11.03
C TYR A 161 15.09 21.36 -12.21
N ASN A 162 14.54 22.57 -12.33
CA ASN A 162 14.92 23.52 -13.37
C ASN A 162 15.01 24.98 -12.87
N PRO A 163 16.06 25.35 -12.11
CA PRO A 163 16.19 26.68 -11.55
C PRO A 163 16.62 27.76 -12.58
N SER A 164 16.97 27.38 -13.81
CA SER A 164 17.38 28.32 -14.87
C SER A 164 16.21 29.21 -15.29
N VAL A 165 16.36 30.53 -15.11
CA VAL A 165 15.31 31.52 -15.41
C VAL A 165 14.95 31.51 -16.90
N ASP A 166 13.65 31.52 -17.19
CA ASP A 166 13.06 31.58 -18.54
C ASP A 166 13.50 30.42 -19.45
N ASP A 167 13.87 29.28 -18.87
CA ASP A 167 14.17 28.03 -19.60
C ASP A 167 12.87 27.27 -19.90
N PHE A 168 12.05 27.83 -20.78
CA PHE A 168 10.75 27.29 -21.20
C PHE A 168 10.85 25.90 -21.86
N GLU A 169 11.97 25.63 -22.52
CA GLU A 169 12.23 24.36 -23.22
C GLU A 169 12.75 23.24 -22.28
N MET A 170 12.89 23.53 -20.98
CA MET A 170 13.45 22.60 -19.98
C MET A 170 14.87 22.09 -20.34
N ALA A 171 15.69 22.90 -21.02
CA ALA A 171 17.00 22.48 -21.50
C ALA A 171 18.00 22.21 -20.35
N SER A 172 17.79 22.83 -19.20
CA SER A 172 18.63 22.71 -18.00
C SER A 172 18.03 21.78 -16.94
N PHE A 173 16.89 21.14 -17.23
CA PHE A 173 16.19 20.24 -16.31
C PHE A 173 17.10 19.09 -15.89
N ARG A 174 17.19 18.84 -14.59
CA ARG A 174 17.93 17.71 -14.03
C ARG A 174 17.45 17.35 -12.62
N ILE A 175 17.41 16.06 -12.34
CA ILE A 175 17.12 15.49 -11.02
C ILE A 175 18.41 15.20 -10.23
N ASP A 176 19.47 15.98 -10.45
CA ASP A 176 20.79 15.77 -9.81
C ASP A 176 20.70 15.75 -8.28
N VAL A 177 19.76 16.50 -7.70
CA VAL A 177 19.50 16.52 -6.25
C VAL A 177 19.06 15.15 -5.76
N ASP A 178 18.21 14.43 -6.49
CA ASP A 178 17.75 13.08 -6.10
C ASP A 178 18.78 11.99 -6.41
N LYS A 179 19.64 12.24 -7.41
CA LYS A 179 20.77 11.38 -7.76
C LYS A 179 21.96 11.54 -6.83
N ASP A 180 21.99 12.62 -6.04
CA ASP A 180 23.08 12.84 -5.11
C ASP A 180 23.15 11.67 -4.11
N PRO A 181 24.33 11.05 -3.91
CA PRO A 181 24.50 9.95 -2.97
C PRO A 181 24.08 10.26 -1.53
N LEU A 182 23.94 11.55 -1.17
CA LEU A 182 23.44 11.97 0.14
C LEU A 182 21.91 12.09 0.20
N SER A 183 21.24 12.32 -0.93
CA SER A 183 19.77 12.39 -0.96
C SER A 183 19.13 11.03 -0.65
N ASN A 184 19.70 9.96 -1.22
CA ASN A 184 19.23 8.58 -1.06
C ASN A 184 17.76 8.31 -1.44
N LYS A 185 17.00 9.31 -1.94
CA LYS A 185 15.61 9.17 -2.36
C LYS A 185 15.42 8.12 -3.44
N LEU A 186 16.20 8.20 -4.53
CA LEU A 186 16.17 7.18 -5.59
C LEU A 186 16.61 5.81 -5.07
N SER A 187 17.63 5.77 -4.20
CA SER A 187 18.14 4.53 -3.61
C SER A 187 17.07 3.82 -2.77
N LEU A 188 16.32 4.57 -1.95
CA LEU A 188 15.20 4.03 -1.16
C LEU A 188 14.08 3.50 -2.05
N ILE A 189 13.69 4.27 -3.08
CA ILE A 189 12.64 3.86 -4.02
C ILE A 189 13.04 2.58 -4.76
N GLN A 190 14.28 2.51 -5.26
CA GLN A 190 14.80 1.34 -5.97
C GLN A 190 14.87 0.10 -5.07
N ARG A 191 15.22 0.26 -3.78
CA ARG A 191 15.17 -0.84 -2.81
C ARG A 191 13.75 -1.35 -2.61
N ALA A 192 12.78 -0.45 -2.43
CA ALA A 192 11.37 -0.81 -2.32
C ALA A 192 10.84 -1.52 -3.59
N LEU A 193 11.18 -1.02 -4.78
CA LEU A 193 10.86 -1.68 -6.06
C LEU A 193 11.44 -3.08 -6.15
N ASN A 194 12.70 -3.27 -5.74
CA ASN A 194 13.34 -4.58 -5.77
C ASN A 194 12.66 -5.58 -4.81
N GLU A 195 12.37 -5.18 -3.57
CA GLU A 195 11.70 -6.05 -2.59
C GLU A 195 10.29 -6.44 -3.04
N THR A 196 9.51 -5.48 -3.53
CA THR A 196 8.14 -5.74 -4.01
C THR A 196 8.11 -6.57 -5.30
N SER A 197 9.11 -6.42 -6.17
CA SER A 197 9.23 -7.25 -7.37
C SER A 197 9.62 -8.69 -7.03
N ALA A 198 10.50 -8.88 -6.04
CA ALA A 198 10.94 -10.21 -5.60
C ALA A 198 9.79 -11.04 -5.00
N SER A 199 8.82 -10.38 -4.34
CA SER A 199 7.62 -10.99 -3.77
C SER A 199 6.44 -11.08 -4.74
N GLY A 200 6.57 -10.53 -5.96
CA GLY A 200 5.47 -10.46 -6.94
C GLY A 200 4.35 -9.48 -6.56
N ARG A 201 4.56 -8.63 -5.54
CA ARG A 201 3.60 -7.61 -5.09
C ARG A 201 3.50 -6.44 -6.08
N ASN A 202 4.66 -6.04 -6.65
CA ASN A 202 4.88 -4.85 -7.48
C ASN A 202 4.48 -3.53 -6.80
N LEU A 203 5.37 -2.54 -6.84
CA LEU A 203 5.11 -1.20 -6.32
C LEU A 203 4.65 -0.26 -7.44
N THR A 204 3.44 0.27 -7.30
CA THR A 204 2.88 1.33 -8.16
C THR A 204 3.27 2.69 -7.61
N LEU A 205 3.75 3.61 -8.45
CA LEU A 205 4.25 4.92 -8.02
C LEU A 205 3.50 6.04 -8.71
N PHE A 206 3.00 7.01 -7.95
CA PHE A 206 2.46 8.26 -8.47
C PHE A 206 3.25 9.45 -7.93
N ALA A 207 3.23 10.57 -8.64
CA ALA A 207 3.95 11.77 -8.20
C ALA A 207 3.05 13.01 -8.10
N SER A 208 3.44 13.91 -7.21
CA SER A 208 2.74 15.18 -6.96
C SER A 208 3.76 16.30 -6.76
N SER A 209 3.42 17.50 -7.23
CA SER A 209 4.28 18.69 -7.17
C SER A 209 3.73 19.69 -6.15
N TRP A 210 4.61 20.27 -5.34
CA TRP A 210 4.23 21.31 -4.36
C TRP A 210 4.34 22.70 -4.95
N ALA A 211 5.40 22.97 -5.70
CA ALA A 211 5.58 24.26 -6.36
C ALA A 211 6.38 24.11 -7.65
N PRO A 212 6.10 24.94 -8.66
CA PRO A 212 6.89 25.01 -9.87
C PRO A 212 8.26 25.67 -9.60
N PRO A 213 9.20 25.62 -10.56
CA PRO A 213 10.40 26.45 -10.52
C PRO A 213 10.09 27.93 -10.25
N LEU A 214 10.90 28.56 -9.38
CA LEU A 214 10.67 29.91 -8.86
C LEU A 214 10.47 30.99 -9.94
N TRP A 215 11.12 30.82 -11.10
CA TRP A 215 11.03 31.78 -12.20
C TRP A 215 9.68 31.75 -12.92
N MET A 216 8.89 30.69 -12.75
CA MET A 216 7.53 30.56 -13.29
C MET A 216 6.48 31.28 -12.44
N THR A 217 6.79 31.61 -11.18
CA THR A 217 5.81 32.13 -10.24
C THR A 217 5.70 33.66 -10.25
N THR A 218 4.52 34.16 -9.87
CA THR A 218 4.33 35.55 -9.52
C THR A 218 5.09 35.87 -8.23
N SER A 219 5.57 37.10 -8.09
CA SER A 219 6.27 37.59 -6.88
C SER A 219 7.55 36.82 -6.48
N SER A 220 8.07 35.91 -7.33
CA SER A 220 9.30 35.15 -7.09
C SER A 220 9.31 34.46 -5.72
N THR A 221 8.21 33.78 -5.40
CA THR A 221 8.03 32.97 -4.19
C THR A 221 7.53 31.57 -4.57
N THR A 222 7.85 30.56 -3.75
CA THR A 222 7.20 29.23 -3.79
C THR A 222 6.08 29.10 -2.75
N LEU A 223 5.92 30.07 -1.85
CA LEU A 223 4.93 30.02 -0.77
C LEU A 223 3.62 30.67 -1.21
N ASN A 224 2.50 29.93 -1.16
CA ASN A 224 1.19 30.35 -1.67
C ASN A 224 1.32 31.04 -3.04
N CYS A 225 2.16 30.48 -3.90
CA CYS A 225 2.52 31.14 -5.15
C CYS A 225 1.42 30.96 -6.19
N GLU A 226 1.43 31.82 -7.19
CA GLU A 226 0.58 31.71 -8.37
C GLU A 226 1.49 31.61 -9.60
N MET A 227 1.05 30.92 -10.65
CA MET A 227 1.76 30.91 -11.93
C MET A 227 1.67 32.27 -12.63
N LYS A 228 2.73 32.64 -13.36
CA LYS A 228 2.65 33.71 -14.36
C LYS A 228 1.75 33.29 -15.52
N GLY A 229 1.09 34.26 -16.14
CA GLY A 229 0.28 34.02 -17.35
C GLY A 229 -1.03 33.27 -17.05
N TYR A 230 -1.42 32.39 -17.96
CA TYR A 230 -2.67 31.64 -17.92
C TYR A 230 -2.48 30.28 -18.63
N PRO A 231 -3.29 29.25 -18.32
CA PRO A 231 -3.22 27.96 -19.02
C PRO A 231 -3.39 28.08 -20.53
N GLY A 232 -2.54 27.41 -21.30
CA GLY A 232 -2.34 27.61 -22.74
C GLY A 232 -1.36 28.74 -23.10
N GLY A 233 -0.53 29.16 -22.15
CA GLY A 233 0.54 30.14 -22.35
C GLY A 233 1.89 29.59 -21.91
N GLU A 234 2.99 30.25 -22.32
CA GLU A 234 4.37 29.74 -22.22
C GLU A 234 4.77 29.16 -20.85
N TYR A 235 4.33 29.79 -19.74
CA TYR A 235 4.66 29.31 -18.39
C TYR A 235 3.92 28.03 -18.00
N TRP A 236 2.66 27.89 -18.42
CA TRP A 236 1.85 26.69 -18.11
C TRP A 236 2.20 25.53 -19.04
N GLU A 237 2.49 25.83 -20.31
CA GLU A 237 3.08 24.86 -21.25
C GLU A 237 4.42 24.33 -20.71
N ALA A 238 5.28 25.23 -20.22
CA ALA A 238 6.55 24.85 -19.60
C ALA A 238 6.34 24.03 -18.31
N LEU A 239 5.31 24.30 -17.49
CA LEU A 239 4.99 23.49 -16.32
C LEU A 239 4.57 22.05 -16.71
N ALA A 240 3.75 21.90 -17.76
CA ALA A 240 3.40 20.57 -18.28
C ALA A 240 4.64 19.81 -18.79
N LEU A 241 5.54 20.51 -19.50
CA LEU A 241 6.82 19.93 -19.95
C LEU A 241 7.73 19.57 -18.76
N TYR A 242 7.75 20.36 -17.70
CA TYR A 242 8.51 20.08 -16.48
C TYR A 242 8.06 18.77 -15.84
N TYR A 243 6.75 18.50 -15.74
CA TYR A 243 6.23 17.23 -15.27
C TYR A 243 6.58 16.07 -16.22
N SER A 244 6.51 16.29 -17.54
CA SER A 244 6.86 15.26 -18.53
C SER A 244 8.35 14.89 -18.44
N LYS A 245 9.23 15.88 -18.21
CA LYS A 245 10.68 15.66 -17.98
C LYS A 245 10.98 14.94 -16.67
N PHE A 246 10.19 15.16 -15.64
CA PHE A 246 10.29 14.40 -14.39
C PHE A 246 10.01 12.91 -14.64
N VAL A 247 8.92 12.59 -15.35
CA VAL A 247 8.59 11.20 -15.70
C VAL A 247 9.73 10.57 -16.49
N ASP A 248 10.19 11.21 -17.59
CA ASP A 248 11.32 10.72 -18.39
C ASP A 248 12.57 10.44 -17.53
N ALA A 249 12.90 11.35 -16.61
CA ALA A 249 14.11 11.28 -15.81
C ALA A 249 14.05 10.19 -14.74
N TYR A 250 12.90 9.99 -14.09
CA TYR A 250 12.72 8.93 -13.10
C TYR A 250 12.66 7.55 -13.76
N GLU A 251 11.98 7.42 -14.89
CA GLU A 251 11.95 6.16 -15.66
C GLU A 251 13.33 5.75 -16.16
N ALA A 252 14.17 6.73 -16.55
CA ALA A 252 15.57 6.47 -16.92
C ALA A 252 16.41 5.90 -15.76
N GLU A 253 16.00 6.14 -14.51
CA GLU A 253 16.60 5.56 -13.30
C GLU A 253 15.90 4.27 -12.84
N GLY A 254 15.04 3.69 -13.68
CA GLY A 254 14.31 2.46 -13.38
C GLY A 254 13.14 2.65 -12.40
N VAL A 255 12.62 3.87 -12.27
CA VAL A 255 11.49 4.21 -11.41
C VAL A 255 10.27 4.54 -12.28
N PRO A 256 9.38 3.56 -12.57
CA PRO A 256 8.21 3.79 -13.41
C PRO A 256 7.19 4.69 -12.72
N ILE A 257 6.58 5.63 -13.46
CA ILE A 257 5.55 6.54 -12.92
C ILE A 257 4.18 6.17 -13.51
N TRP A 258 3.30 5.63 -12.66
CA TRP A 258 1.95 5.23 -13.03
C TRP A 258 0.99 6.42 -13.17
N GLY A 259 1.16 7.46 -12.35
CA GLY A 259 0.24 8.60 -12.34
C GLY A 259 0.86 9.88 -11.81
N LEU A 260 0.19 11.00 -12.11
CA LEU A 260 0.50 12.33 -11.61
C LEU A 260 -0.77 12.97 -11.07
N THR A 261 -0.64 13.65 -9.93
CA THR A 261 -1.66 14.60 -9.53
C THR A 261 -1.41 15.94 -10.23
N THR A 262 -2.45 16.74 -10.40
CA THR A 262 -2.34 18.06 -11.06
C THR A 262 -1.47 19.02 -10.23
N GLN A 263 -1.61 18.97 -8.91
CA GLN A 263 -0.92 19.81 -7.93
C GLN A 263 -1.24 19.32 -6.52
N ASN A 264 -0.25 19.27 -5.63
CA ASN A 264 -0.48 19.07 -4.20
C ASN A 264 -1.23 20.27 -3.59
N GLU A 265 -2.38 20.03 -2.98
CA GLU A 265 -3.19 21.01 -2.24
C GLU A 265 -3.33 22.36 -2.96
N PRO A 266 -3.97 22.43 -4.15
CA PRO A 266 -4.10 23.66 -4.91
C PRO A 266 -4.89 24.75 -4.17
N THR A 267 -5.67 24.41 -3.14
CA THR A 267 -6.42 25.40 -2.37
C THR A 267 -5.54 26.17 -1.38
N LYS A 268 -5.93 27.41 -1.09
CA LYS A 268 -5.26 28.21 -0.08
C LYS A 268 -5.87 27.92 1.29
N GLN A 269 -5.03 27.55 2.25
CA GLN A 269 -5.44 27.39 3.64
C GLN A 269 -5.54 28.76 4.33
N GLU A 270 -6.77 29.26 4.58
CA GLU A 270 -6.98 30.62 5.12
C GLU A 270 -6.61 30.79 6.60
N LEU A 271 -6.47 29.70 7.36
CA LEU A 271 -6.15 29.70 8.79
C LEU A 271 -4.77 29.09 9.11
N ALA A 272 -3.94 28.85 8.10
CA ALA A 272 -2.61 28.29 8.30
C ALA A 272 -1.68 29.29 9.02
N THR A 273 -0.95 28.78 10.02
CA THR A 273 0.05 29.55 10.78
C THR A 273 1.48 29.29 10.33
N LYS A 274 1.68 28.22 9.55
CA LYS A 274 2.93 27.82 8.89
C LYS A 274 2.70 27.74 7.40
N PHE A 275 3.73 28.01 6.61
CA PHE A 275 3.65 28.02 5.15
C PHE A 275 4.88 27.35 4.54
N TRP A 276 4.63 26.58 3.50
CA TRP A 276 5.65 25.88 2.72
C TRP A 276 5.35 25.99 1.23
N GLN A 277 6.16 25.33 0.40
CA GLN A 277 6.05 25.33 -1.04
C GLN A 277 4.63 24.93 -1.45
N SER A 278 3.97 25.78 -2.24
CA SER A 278 2.59 25.60 -2.63
C SER A 278 2.26 26.45 -3.85
N LEU A 279 1.66 25.84 -4.87
CA LEU A 279 1.06 26.53 -6.00
C LEU A 279 -0.46 26.56 -5.85
N ARG A 280 -1.03 27.76 -5.86
CA ARG A 280 -2.46 27.97 -5.66
C ARG A 280 -3.18 28.20 -6.96
N PHE A 281 -4.26 27.45 -7.15
CA PHE A 281 -5.21 27.69 -8.23
C PHE A 281 -6.59 27.12 -7.90
N ASN A 282 -7.59 27.45 -8.72
CA ASN A 282 -8.98 27.02 -8.52
C ASN A 282 -9.39 25.95 -9.54
N THR A 283 -10.61 25.44 -9.39
CA THR A 283 -11.21 24.40 -10.24
C THR A 283 -11.15 24.73 -11.74
N THR A 284 -11.43 25.99 -12.13
CA THR A 284 -11.42 26.39 -13.54
C THR A 284 -10.01 26.51 -14.12
N THR A 285 -9.04 26.90 -13.30
CA THR A 285 -7.63 26.91 -13.70
C THR A 285 -7.11 25.49 -13.87
N GLU A 286 -7.45 24.57 -12.97
CA GLU A 286 -7.08 23.16 -13.11
C GLU A 286 -7.66 22.56 -14.40
N ARG A 287 -8.97 22.76 -14.65
CA ARG A 287 -9.61 22.35 -15.91
C ARG A 287 -8.85 22.87 -17.13
N ASP A 288 -8.55 24.18 -17.16
CA ASP A 288 -7.90 24.79 -18.31
C ASP A 288 -6.45 24.31 -18.46
N PHE A 289 -5.73 24.05 -17.36
CA PHE A 289 -4.38 23.46 -17.37
C PHE A 289 -4.39 22.04 -17.92
N ILE A 290 -5.31 21.18 -17.45
CA ILE A 290 -5.50 19.83 -17.99
C ILE A 290 -5.81 19.88 -19.48
N LYS A 291 -6.78 20.71 -19.86
CA LYS A 291 -7.27 20.80 -21.23
C LYS A 291 -6.22 21.29 -22.22
N ARG A 292 -5.46 22.33 -21.85
CA ARG A 292 -4.61 23.08 -22.79
C ARG A 292 -3.14 22.67 -22.74
N ASP A 293 -2.65 22.23 -21.59
CA ASP A 293 -1.21 22.04 -21.38
C ASP A 293 -0.91 20.59 -20.93
N LEU A 294 -1.36 20.21 -19.73
CA LEU A 294 -0.98 18.94 -19.07
C LEU A 294 -1.50 17.71 -19.83
N GLY A 295 -2.79 17.67 -20.13
CA GLY A 295 -3.44 16.54 -20.79
C GLY A 295 -2.84 16.24 -22.17
N PRO A 296 -2.76 17.23 -23.09
CA PRO A 296 -2.12 17.05 -24.39
C PRO A 296 -0.66 16.59 -24.28
N THR A 297 0.13 17.21 -23.38
CA THR A 297 1.55 16.85 -23.19
C THR A 297 1.71 15.41 -22.70
N MET A 298 0.94 14.99 -21.70
CA MET A 298 1.01 13.63 -21.17
C MET A 298 0.48 12.62 -22.18
N LYS A 299 -0.57 12.92 -22.92
CA LYS A 299 -1.08 12.01 -23.97
C LYS A 299 -0.07 11.79 -25.11
N GLU A 300 0.72 12.80 -25.44
CA GLU A 300 1.76 12.69 -26.48
C GLU A 300 2.98 11.91 -25.98
N ASN A 301 3.47 12.23 -24.79
CA ASN A 301 4.75 11.70 -24.30
C ASN A 301 4.60 10.43 -23.45
N HIS A 302 3.51 10.33 -22.69
CA HIS A 302 3.26 9.34 -21.62
C HIS A 302 1.81 8.81 -21.66
N PRO A 303 1.37 8.19 -22.77
CA PRO A 303 -0.05 7.96 -23.08
C PRO A 303 -0.82 7.08 -22.08
N ASP A 304 -0.12 6.26 -21.29
CA ASP A 304 -0.74 5.35 -20.31
C ASP A 304 -0.86 5.97 -18.90
N LEU A 305 -0.16 7.10 -18.66
CA LEU A 305 -0.07 7.78 -17.38
C LEU A 305 -1.44 8.30 -16.90
N LYS A 306 -1.73 8.09 -15.62
CA LYS A 306 -2.99 8.54 -15.01
C LYS A 306 -2.88 9.97 -14.52
N ILE A 307 -3.84 10.81 -14.88
CA ILE A 307 -3.99 12.16 -14.31
C ILE A 307 -5.04 12.13 -13.21
N VAL A 308 -4.63 12.56 -12.03
CA VAL A 308 -5.44 12.63 -10.80
C VAL A 308 -5.69 14.10 -10.45
N ILE A 309 -6.96 14.51 -10.38
CA ILE A 309 -7.34 15.89 -10.04
C ILE A 309 -7.49 16.08 -8.53
N LEU A 310 -7.67 17.33 -8.08
CA LEU A 310 -7.83 17.74 -6.68
C LEU A 310 -6.55 17.60 -5.84
N ASP A 311 -6.23 16.40 -5.34
CA ASP A 311 -5.09 16.13 -4.43
C ASP A 311 -5.07 17.10 -3.23
N ASP A 312 -6.24 17.24 -2.59
CA ASP A 312 -6.53 18.13 -1.47
C ASP A 312 -7.65 17.51 -0.61
N GLN A 313 -8.13 18.23 0.40
CA GLN A 313 -9.09 17.73 1.38
C GLN A 313 -10.41 17.19 0.80
N LYS A 314 -10.96 16.15 1.45
CA LYS A 314 -12.24 15.52 1.10
C LYS A 314 -13.42 16.51 1.03
N ASP A 315 -13.45 17.54 1.89
CA ASP A 315 -14.53 18.55 1.93
C ASP A 315 -14.65 19.40 0.65
N LEU A 316 -13.65 19.35 -0.24
CA LEU A 316 -13.63 20.03 -1.53
C LEU A 316 -14.14 19.15 -2.68
N LEU A 317 -14.30 17.85 -2.46
CA LEU A 317 -14.47 16.83 -3.50
C LEU A 317 -15.63 17.15 -4.45
N LEU A 318 -16.82 17.45 -3.92
CA LEU A 318 -18.01 17.68 -4.73
C LEU A 318 -17.98 19.01 -5.50
N GLU A 319 -17.26 20.01 -4.98
CA GLU A 319 -17.09 21.31 -5.60
C GLU A 319 -15.99 21.30 -6.68
N TRP A 320 -15.02 20.39 -6.59
CA TRP A 320 -13.87 20.29 -7.49
C TRP A 320 -14.17 19.56 -8.81
N ASN A 321 -15.30 19.89 -9.46
CA ASN A 321 -15.83 19.15 -10.61
C ASN A 321 -15.62 19.84 -11.97
N ALA A 322 -15.00 21.03 -12.04
CA ALA A 322 -14.90 21.79 -13.29
C ALA A 322 -14.15 21.03 -14.40
N SER A 323 -13.12 20.25 -14.04
CA SER A 323 -12.38 19.37 -14.94
C SER A 323 -13.23 18.21 -15.47
N LEU A 324 -14.25 17.80 -14.71
CA LEU A 324 -15.15 16.70 -15.08
C LEU A 324 -16.34 17.16 -15.93
N LEU A 325 -16.71 18.45 -15.84
CA LEU A 325 -17.81 19.06 -16.61
C LEU A 325 -17.39 19.53 -18.01
N ASP A 326 -16.11 19.53 -18.36
CA ASP A 326 -15.60 19.86 -19.69
C ASP A 326 -15.10 18.59 -20.39
N ASP A 327 -15.77 18.20 -21.49
CA ASP A 327 -15.51 16.94 -22.21
C ASP A 327 -14.04 16.74 -22.60
N GLU A 328 -13.33 17.81 -22.95
CA GLU A 328 -11.94 17.73 -23.38
C GLU A 328 -11.01 17.51 -22.19
N ALA A 329 -11.17 18.30 -21.12
CA ALA A 329 -10.43 18.09 -19.87
C ALA A 329 -10.71 16.69 -19.29
N ARG A 330 -11.99 16.33 -19.20
CA ARG A 330 -12.48 15.05 -18.67
C ARG A 330 -11.87 13.84 -19.37
N SER A 331 -11.58 13.95 -20.67
CA SER A 331 -10.97 12.87 -21.46
C SER A 331 -9.55 12.50 -21.04
N TYR A 332 -8.88 13.37 -20.28
CA TYR A 332 -7.55 13.13 -19.73
C TYR A 332 -7.58 12.67 -18.26
N VAL A 333 -8.67 12.97 -17.54
CA VAL A 333 -8.79 12.66 -16.10
C VAL A 333 -9.09 11.18 -15.90
N SER A 334 -8.29 10.54 -15.03
CA SER A 334 -8.45 9.13 -14.66
C SER A 334 -9.01 8.96 -13.23
N GLY A 335 -8.65 9.86 -12.32
CA GLY A 335 -8.98 9.76 -10.90
C GLY A 335 -9.08 11.10 -10.21
N VAL A 336 -9.51 11.07 -8.95
CA VAL A 336 -9.49 12.19 -8.01
C VAL A 336 -8.72 11.80 -6.75
N GLY A 337 -7.82 12.68 -6.31
CA GLY A 337 -7.01 12.52 -5.11
C GLY A 337 -7.65 13.26 -3.94
N VAL A 338 -7.76 12.61 -2.78
CA VAL A 338 -8.30 13.21 -1.56
C VAL A 338 -7.34 13.09 -0.37
N HIS A 339 -7.32 14.11 0.48
CA HIS A 339 -6.50 14.20 1.68
C HIS A 339 -7.35 14.16 2.96
N TRP A 340 -6.73 13.80 4.09
CA TRP A 340 -7.36 13.73 5.40
C TRP A 340 -6.61 14.54 6.47
N TYR A 341 -6.89 15.86 6.54
CA TYR A 341 -6.31 16.75 7.56
C TYR A 341 -7.30 17.74 8.17
N LYS A 342 -8.30 18.16 7.39
CA LYS A 342 -9.32 19.10 7.88
C LYS A 342 -10.48 18.34 8.46
N ASN A 343 -10.64 18.48 9.78
CA ASN A 343 -11.90 18.65 10.51
C ASN A 343 -11.65 18.33 11.98
N LEU A 344 -12.70 18.49 12.78
CA LEU A 344 -12.84 17.83 14.06
C LEU A 344 -12.92 16.29 13.92
N ASP A 345 -12.38 15.68 12.85
CA ASP A 345 -12.33 14.22 12.59
C ASP A 345 -11.71 13.45 13.73
N PHE A 346 -10.75 14.09 14.39
CA PHE A 346 -10.05 13.59 15.55
C PHE A 346 -10.84 13.81 16.86
N ALA A 347 -11.92 14.59 16.84
CA ALA A 347 -12.64 15.09 18.03
C ALA A 347 -14.14 14.77 18.07
N PHE A 348 -14.82 14.58 16.93
CA PHE A 348 -16.25 14.28 16.83
C PHE A 348 -16.46 13.19 15.77
N GLY A 349 -17.00 12.02 16.18
CA GLY A 349 -17.13 10.84 15.32
C GLY A 349 -18.12 10.94 14.13
N THR A 350 -18.59 12.14 13.79
CA THR A 350 -19.50 12.43 12.66
C THR A 350 -18.81 13.01 11.43
N SER A 351 -17.48 13.14 11.44
CA SER A 351 -16.74 13.82 10.39
C SER A 351 -15.74 12.88 9.68
N GLY A 352 -15.34 13.22 8.46
CA GLY A 352 -14.57 12.35 7.55
C GLY A 352 -15.10 12.33 6.11
N ASP A 353 -16.24 13.01 5.86
CA ASP A 353 -16.79 13.30 4.53
C ASP A 353 -17.02 12.07 3.62
N PHE A 354 -17.22 10.90 4.22
CA PHE A 354 -17.43 9.63 3.50
C PHE A 354 -18.67 9.65 2.59
N ASP A 355 -19.74 10.36 2.98
CA ASP A 355 -20.95 10.55 2.16
C ASP A 355 -20.65 11.35 0.87
N ASP A 356 -19.64 12.22 0.89
CA ASP A 356 -19.22 12.97 -0.30
C ASP A 356 -18.48 12.06 -1.28
N LEU A 357 -17.71 11.08 -0.80
CA LEU A 357 -17.08 10.07 -1.66
C LEU A 357 -18.14 9.20 -2.35
N VAL A 358 -19.19 8.78 -1.62
CA VAL A 358 -20.35 8.08 -2.20
C VAL A 358 -21.02 8.93 -3.27
N SER A 359 -21.34 10.18 -2.95
CA SER A 359 -22.02 11.12 -3.86
C SER A 359 -21.18 11.40 -5.11
N PHE A 360 -19.85 11.49 -4.95
CA PHE A 360 -18.92 11.66 -6.08
C PHE A 360 -18.92 10.44 -6.98
N HIS A 361 -18.82 9.23 -6.42
CA HIS A 361 -18.83 8.00 -7.20
C HIS A 361 -20.15 7.82 -7.96
N GLU A 362 -21.30 8.14 -7.35
CA GLU A 362 -22.60 8.11 -8.04
C GLU A 362 -22.66 9.07 -9.24
N ALA A 363 -22.01 10.23 -9.13
CA ALA A 363 -21.96 11.22 -10.20
C ALA A 363 -20.93 10.87 -11.30
N TYR A 364 -19.81 10.25 -10.92
CA TYR A 364 -18.66 9.97 -11.80
C TYR A 364 -18.10 8.55 -11.58
N PRO A 365 -18.87 7.49 -11.90
CA PRO A 365 -18.54 6.12 -11.51
C PRO A 365 -17.30 5.54 -12.22
N ASP A 366 -16.82 6.19 -13.27
CA ASP A 366 -15.63 5.80 -14.03
C ASP A 366 -14.36 6.60 -13.65
N ILE A 367 -14.46 7.50 -12.67
CA ILE A 367 -13.32 8.18 -12.04
C ILE A 367 -13.01 7.48 -10.72
N PHE A 368 -11.80 6.92 -10.58
CA PHE A 368 -11.40 6.31 -9.31
C PHE A 368 -11.16 7.39 -8.25
N ILE A 369 -11.45 7.06 -6.99
CA ILE A 369 -11.12 7.89 -5.82
C ILE A 369 -9.88 7.28 -5.18
N LEU A 370 -8.85 8.07 -4.92
CA LEU A 370 -7.64 7.63 -4.23
C LEU A 370 -7.35 8.56 -3.05
N ALA A 371 -7.22 8.00 -1.85
CA ALA A 371 -6.67 8.77 -0.73
C ALA A 371 -5.14 8.89 -0.95
N THR A 372 -4.73 10.06 -1.45
CA THR A 372 -3.36 10.31 -1.91
C THR A 372 -2.45 10.79 -0.79
N GLU A 373 -3.02 11.23 0.33
CA GLU A 373 -2.25 11.72 1.48
C GLU A 373 -3.05 11.71 2.77
N ALA A 374 -2.43 11.24 3.83
CA ALA A 374 -2.98 11.29 5.17
C ALA A 374 -1.86 11.17 6.21
N CYS A 375 -2.01 11.89 7.33
CA CYS A 375 -1.05 11.87 8.41
C CYS A 375 -1.72 12.23 9.74
N GLU A 376 -1.10 11.74 10.81
CA GLU A 376 -1.41 12.12 12.18
C GLU A 376 -0.36 13.09 12.72
N GLY A 377 -0.63 13.71 13.85
CA GLY A 377 0.34 14.55 14.56
C GLY A 377 0.03 14.64 16.04
N SER A 378 0.93 15.24 16.82
CA SER A 378 0.60 15.65 18.18
C SER A 378 -0.40 16.81 18.12
N LEU A 379 -1.43 16.77 18.97
CA LEU A 379 -2.44 17.81 19.04
C LEU A 379 -2.05 18.80 20.14
N VAL A 380 -1.74 20.04 19.80
CA VAL A 380 -1.95 21.11 20.78
C VAL A 380 -3.45 21.22 20.96
N LYS A 381 -3.93 21.13 22.21
CA LYS A 381 -5.35 21.19 22.58
C LYS A 381 -6.10 22.25 21.74
N GLY A 382 -6.78 21.81 20.68
CA GLY A 382 -7.62 22.64 19.80
C GLY A 382 -7.08 23.09 18.44
N LEU A 383 -5.90 22.64 17.94
CA LEU A 383 -5.34 23.17 16.66
C LEU A 383 -4.89 22.14 15.58
N GLY A 384 -5.07 20.83 15.74
CA GLY A 384 -4.72 19.85 14.70
C GLY A 384 -3.23 19.45 14.65
N THR A 385 -2.77 18.91 13.51
CA THR A 385 -1.39 18.48 13.19
C THR A 385 -0.39 19.65 13.19
N GLY A 386 0.92 19.38 13.07
CA GLY A 386 1.95 20.44 12.94
C GLY A 386 2.74 20.78 14.22
N VAL A 387 2.80 19.86 15.19
CA VAL A 387 3.72 19.95 16.35
C VAL A 387 4.54 18.67 16.57
N GLY A 388 4.61 17.81 15.54
CA GLY A 388 5.44 16.62 15.55
C GLY A 388 4.88 15.48 16.38
N THR A 389 5.76 14.58 16.78
CA THR A 389 5.43 13.41 17.61
C THR A 389 6.25 13.41 18.90
N ASN A 390 5.84 12.60 19.86
CA ASN A 390 6.61 12.32 21.04
C ASN A 390 6.58 10.82 21.30
N LEU A 391 7.75 10.19 21.17
CA LEU A 391 7.93 8.75 21.36
C LEU A 391 7.44 8.26 22.73
N PHE A 392 7.40 9.13 23.75
CA PHE A 392 6.93 8.82 25.10
C PHE A 392 5.52 9.35 25.40
N ASP A 393 4.72 9.62 24.37
CA ASP A 393 3.30 9.89 24.55
C ASP A 393 2.61 8.72 25.28
N TYR A 394 1.56 9.04 26.04
CA TYR A 394 0.78 8.02 26.74
C TYR A 394 0.14 7.05 25.76
N SER A 395 0.09 5.75 26.10
CA SER A 395 -0.45 4.70 25.22
C SER A 395 -1.85 4.97 24.66
N ASN A 396 -2.68 5.72 25.38
CA ASN A 396 -3.98 6.16 24.88
C ASN A 396 -3.88 7.07 23.66
N ILE A 397 -2.93 8.02 23.63
CA ILE A 397 -2.74 8.95 22.51
C ILE A 397 -2.15 8.19 21.32
N THR A 398 -1.12 7.38 21.57
CA THR A 398 -0.47 6.57 20.53
C THR A 398 -1.44 5.58 19.89
N TRP A 399 -2.30 4.93 20.68
CA TRP A 399 -3.34 4.04 20.16
C TRP A 399 -4.43 4.79 19.39
N GLN A 400 -4.85 5.97 19.87
CA GLN A 400 -5.87 6.79 19.20
C GLN A 400 -5.50 7.11 17.75
N ARG A 401 -4.23 7.42 17.47
CA ARG A 401 -3.74 7.65 16.09
C ARG A 401 -3.96 6.41 15.19
N GLY A 402 -3.70 5.22 15.72
CA GLY A 402 -4.02 3.96 15.04
C GLY A 402 -5.53 3.77 14.81
N GLU A 403 -6.37 4.08 15.80
CA GLU A 403 -7.83 4.00 15.65
C GLU A 403 -8.35 4.98 14.60
N ASN A 404 -7.75 6.17 14.50
CA ASN A 404 -8.13 7.17 13.51
C ASN A 404 -7.78 6.69 12.09
N TYR A 405 -6.59 6.12 11.86
CA TYR A 405 -6.28 5.45 10.59
C TYR A 405 -7.22 4.29 10.28
N ALA A 406 -7.53 3.44 11.26
CA ALA A 406 -8.44 2.31 11.03
C ALA A 406 -9.83 2.81 10.61
N ARG A 407 -10.33 3.86 11.26
CA ARG A 407 -11.62 4.46 10.92
C ARG A 407 -11.59 5.08 9.52
N ASP A 408 -10.59 5.90 9.22
CA ASP A 408 -10.52 6.60 7.94
C ASP A 408 -10.38 5.61 6.77
N ILE A 409 -9.40 4.69 6.85
CA ILE A 409 -9.17 3.70 5.79
C ILE A 409 -10.42 2.84 5.57
N ILE A 410 -11.05 2.31 6.63
CA ILE A 410 -12.23 1.44 6.47
C ILE A 410 -13.38 2.20 5.82
N ASN A 411 -13.65 3.42 6.26
CA ASN A 411 -14.81 4.17 5.77
C ASN A 411 -14.56 4.77 4.37
N ASP A 412 -13.34 5.17 4.03
CA ASP A 412 -12.95 5.52 2.66
C ASP A 412 -13.16 4.33 1.72
N LEU A 413 -12.65 3.16 2.09
CA LEU A 413 -12.80 1.92 1.33
C LEU A 413 -14.26 1.47 1.23
N ALA A 414 -15.05 1.66 2.29
CA ALA A 414 -16.49 1.39 2.26
C ALA A 414 -17.26 2.38 1.35
N SER A 415 -16.63 3.51 1.02
CA SER A 415 -17.18 4.63 0.25
C SER A 415 -16.44 4.83 -1.07
N PHE A 416 -16.08 3.74 -1.76
CA PHE A 416 -15.53 3.73 -3.11
C PHE A 416 -14.08 4.20 -3.29
N ALA A 417 -13.33 4.48 -2.22
CA ALA A 417 -11.89 4.69 -2.36
C ALA A 417 -11.20 3.40 -2.83
N SER A 418 -10.29 3.56 -3.78
CA SER A 418 -9.54 2.49 -4.44
C SER A 418 -8.16 2.26 -3.82
N GLY A 419 -7.81 2.96 -2.73
CA GLY A 419 -6.51 2.84 -2.10
C GLY A 419 -6.28 3.97 -1.11
N TRP A 420 -5.20 3.86 -0.35
CA TRP A 420 -4.89 4.82 0.72
C TRP A 420 -3.39 4.95 0.92
N THR A 421 -2.90 6.19 0.99
CA THR A 421 -1.47 6.52 1.04
C THR A 421 -1.17 7.33 2.29
N ASP A 422 -0.37 6.75 3.18
CA ASP A 422 0.22 7.43 4.33
C ASP A 422 1.16 8.55 3.86
N TRP A 423 1.47 9.48 4.77
CA TRP A 423 2.38 10.55 4.45
C TRP A 423 3.84 10.11 4.44
N ASN A 424 4.63 10.51 5.43
CA ASN A 424 6.04 10.13 5.46
C ASN A 424 6.19 8.67 5.90
N LEU A 425 6.82 7.84 5.06
CA LEU A 425 7.15 6.46 5.43
C LEU A 425 7.93 6.39 6.75
N VAL A 426 8.88 7.30 6.95
CA VAL A 426 9.75 7.32 8.13
C VAL A 426 10.01 8.75 8.55
N LEU A 427 9.92 9.04 9.84
CA LEU A 427 10.36 10.29 10.45
C LEU A 427 11.27 10.02 11.64
N ASN A 428 11.98 11.04 12.11
CA ASN A 428 12.69 10.94 13.38
C ASN A 428 11.73 11.02 14.58
N THR A 429 12.25 10.81 15.79
CA THR A 429 11.45 10.86 17.04
C THR A 429 10.80 12.21 17.34
N THR A 430 11.11 13.27 16.57
CA THR A 430 10.48 14.60 16.67
C THR A 430 9.48 14.88 15.54
N GLY A 431 9.38 14.03 14.51
CA GLY A 431 8.45 14.21 13.39
C GLY A 431 9.01 14.99 12.19
N GLY A 432 10.32 15.00 12.00
CA GLY A 432 11.03 15.69 10.91
C GLY A 432 12.09 14.82 10.22
N PRO A 433 13.07 15.43 9.50
CA PRO A 433 13.24 16.88 9.35
C PRO A 433 12.11 17.54 8.54
N ASN A 434 11.88 18.83 8.76
CA ASN A 434 10.93 19.63 8.01
C ASN A 434 11.41 21.10 8.02
N TRP A 435 11.71 21.69 6.87
CA TRP A 435 12.30 23.04 6.83
C TRP A 435 11.32 24.14 7.26
N ALA A 436 10.02 23.86 7.20
CA ALA A 436 8.94 24.80 7.53
C ALA A 436 8.43 24.65 8.97
N ASP A 437 9.16 23.89 9.80
CA ASP A 437 8.77 23.50 11.15
C ASP A 437 7.37 22.86 11.18
N ASN A 438 6.94 22.14 10.14
CA ASN A 438 5.59 21.53 10.06
C ASN A 438 5.63 20.04 10.45
N GLU A 439 6.14 19.72 11.64
CA GLU A 439 6.34 18.33 12.03
C GLU A 439 5.02 17.58 12.24
N VAL A 440 5.02 16.29 11.87
CA VAL A 440 3.88 15.37 11.99
C VAL A 440 4.35 14.01 12.54
N ASP A 441 3.46 13.04 12.65
CA ASP A 441 3.78 11.68 13.04
C ASP A 441 3.96 10.76 11.82
N ALA A 442 4.57 9.58 12.02
CA ALA A 442 4.76 8.57 10.97
C ALA A 442 4.60 7.15 11.53
N PRO A 443 4.16 6.15 10.73
CA PRO A 443 4.00 4.79 11.23
C PRO A 443 5.30 4.14 11.74
N ILE A 444 6.46 4.57 11.22
CA ILE A 444 7.78 4.24 11.76
C ILE A 444 8.51 5.51 12.16
N LEU A 445 9.00 5.53 13.40
CA LEU A 445 9.93 6.54 13.91
C LEU A 445 11.33 5.95 14.08
N VAL A 446 12.38 6.73 13.82
CA VAL A 446 13.77 6.30 14.03
C VAL A 446 14.50 7.14 15.07
N ASP A 447 15.43 6.53 15.81
CA ASP A 447 16.44 7.26 16.60
C ASP A 447 17.64 7.57 15.70
N GLU A 448 17.58 8.70 15.02
CA GLU A 448 18.60 9.16 14.07
C GLU A 448 19.93 9.53 14.73
N GLU A 449 19.94 9.80 16.04
CA GLU A 449 21.17 10.06 16.80
C GLU A 449 21.94 8.77 17.10
N GLY A 450 21.20 7.69 17.39
CA GLY A 450 21.76 6.39 17.76
C GLY A 450 21.97 5.45 16.58
N GLY A 451 21.15 5.53 15.54
CA GLY A 451 21.22 4.72 14.32
C GLY A 451 20.84 3.25 14.49
N ALA A 452 20.64 2.77 15.73
CA ALA A 452 20.54 1.36 16.06
C ALA A 452 19.12 0.87 16.38
N GLU A 453 18.14 1.77 16.56
CA GLU A 453 16.75 1.42 16.91
C GLU A 453 15.73 2.20 16.09
N PHE A 454 14.62 1.54 15.74
CA PHE A 454 13.42 2.19 15.22
C PHE A 454 12.17 1.66 15.91
N TYR A 455 11.08 2.40 15.77
CA TYR A 455 9.85 2.25 16.55
C TYR A 455 8.66 2.14 15.62
N LYS A 456 8.07 0.95 15.53
CA LYS A 456 6.81 0.73 14.79
C LYS A 456 5.64 1.15 15.67
N GLN A 457 4.88 2.14 15.21
CA GLN A 457 3.72 2.67 15.91
C GLN A 457 2.45 1.86 15.65
N PRO A 458 1.38 2.00 16.46
CA PRO A 458 0.08 1.37 16.19
C PRO A 458 -0.42 1.59 14.75
N MET A 459 -0.16 2.78 14.21
CA MET A 459 -0.42 3.15 12.82
C MET A 459 0.17 2.17 11.80
N TYR A 460 1.40 1.68 12.01
CA TYR A 460 2.05 0.70 11.13
C TYR A 460 1.25 -0.61 11.08
N TYR A 461 0.81 -1.11 12.24
CA TYR A 461 0.05 -2.35 12.33
C TYR A 461 -1.35 -2.21 11.73
N VAL A 462 -2.00 -1.06 11.95
CA VAL A 462 -3.28 -0.73 11.34
C VAL A 462 -3.17 -0.70 9.82
N MET A 463 -2.15 -0.04 9.26
CA MET A 463 -1.87 -0.09 7.82
C MET A 463 -1.70 -1.53 7.32
N GLY A 464 -1.08 -2.40 8.11
CA GLY A 464 -0.91 -3.82 7.80
C GLY A 464 -2.22 -4.61 7.64
N HIS A 465 -3.28 -4.24 8.35
CA HIS A 465 -4.60 -4.87 8.21
C HIS A 465 -5.23 -4.72 6.82
N PHE A 466 -4.73 -3.76 6.02
CA PHE A 466 -5.15 -3.50 4.64
C PHE A 466 -4.03 -3.87 3.67
N SER A 467 -2.89 -3.20 3.80
CA SER A 467 -1.76 -3.32 2.87
C SER A 467 -1.24 -4.74 2.72
N LYS A 468 -1.30 -5.60 3.76
CA LYS A 468 -0.87 -7.01 3.66
C LYS A 468 -1.90 -7.87 2.97
N PHE A 469 -3.17 -7.68 3.32
CA PHE A 469 -4.24 -8.63 3.03
C PHE A 469 -5.11 -8.24 1.83
N LEU A 470 -4.97 -7.01 1.32
CA LEU A 470 -5.68 -6.49 0.15
C LEU A 470 -4.66 -6.17 -0.97
N PRO A 471 -4.16 -7.19 -1.70
CA PRO A 471 -3.34 -6.96 -2.89
C PRO A 471 -4.02 -6.05 -3.91
N PRO A 472 -3.25 -5.33 -4.76
CA PRO A 472 -3.79 -4.71 -5.96
C PRO A 472 -4.66 -5.68 -6.77
N GLY A 473 -5.78 -5.21 -7.27
CA GLY A 473 -6.78 -6.04 -7.95
C GLY A 473 -7.86 -6.64 -7.04
N SER A 474 -7.77 -6.46 -5.71
CA SER A 474 -8.85 -6.87 -4.80
C SER A 474 -10.11 -6.06 -5.07
N LEU A 475 -11.29 -6.69 -5.06
CA LEU A 475 -12.57 -6.04 -5.30
C LEU A 475 -13.34 -5.91 -3.99
N GLN A 476 -13.85 -4.72 -3.66
CA GLN A 476 -14.77 -4.58 -2.52
C GLN A 476 -16.03 -5.40 -2.79
N VAL A 477 -16.54 -6.10 -1.77
CA VAL A 477 -17.79 -6.88 -1.86
C VAL A 477 -18.84 -6.34 -0.91
N GLN A 478 -20.11 -6.63 -1.21
CA GLN A 478 -21.23 -6.20 -0.38
C GLN A 478 -21.16 -6.82 1.02
N LEU A 479 -21.38 -5.96 2.02
CA LEU A 479 -21.49 -6.32 3.42
C LEU A 479 -22.74 -5.66 4.00
N ASN A 480 -23.66 -6.45 4.55
CA ASN A 480 -24.90 -5.98 5.15
C ASN A 480 -24.90 -6.25 6.66
N VAL A 481 -25.26 -5.25 7.45
CA VAL A 481 -25.45 -5.38 8.91
C VAL A 481 -26.91 -5.67 9.21
N SER A 482 -27.17 -6.66 10.06
CA SER A 482 -28.51 -6.98 10.52
C SER A 482 -29.12 -5.82 11.33
N SER A 483 -30.39 -5.51 11.07
CA SER A 483 -31.13 -4.46 11.79
C SER A 483 -31.13 -4.64 13.31
N ASN A 484 -30.98 -5.89 13.75
CA ASN A 484 -31.10 -6.29 15.16
C ASN A 484 -29.88 -5.85 15.99
N VAL A 485 -28.73 -5.67 15.32
CA VAL A 485 -27.44 -5.36 15.94
C VAL A 485 -26.86 -4.05 15.45
N SER A 486 -27.55 -3.32 14.58
CA SER A 486 -27.09 -2.05 14.02
C SER A 486 -26.67 -1.05 15.11
N ASP A 487 -27.47 -0.91 16.17
CA ASP A 487 -27.12 -0.05 17.33
C ASP A 487 -25.92 -0.59 18.11
N THR A 488 -25.82 -1.92 18.26
CA THR A 488 -24.74 -2.57 19.03
C THR A 488 -23.40 -2.50 18.32
N LEU A 489 -23.42 -2.48 16.98
CA LEU A 489 -22.25 -2.41 16.11
C LEU A 489 -22.03 -1.01 15.51
N GLY A 490 -22.69 0.03 16.02
CA GLY A 490 -22.58 1.40 15.50
C GLY A 490 -21.14 1.93 15.49
N ASN A 491 -20.33 1.55 16.49
CA ASN A 491 -18.92 1.92 16.62
C ASN A 491 -17.95 0.84 16.12
N VAL A 492 -18.43 -0.12 15.33
CA VAL A 492 -17.59 -1.12 14.67
C VAL A 492 -17.45 -0.75 13.21
N ASP A 493 -16.35 -0.14 12.79
CA ASP A 493 -16.13 0.12 11.36
C ASP A 493 -15.84 -1.21 10.65
N ARG A 494 -16.32 -1.38 9.41
CA ARG A 494 -16.25 -2.65 8.68
C ARG A 494 -16.18 -2.51 7.16
N VAL A 495 -15.42 -3.38 6.51
CA VAL A 495 -15.37 -3.50 5.05
C VAL A 495 -14.97 -4.93 4.65
N ALA A 496 -15.38 -5.38 3.47
CA ALA A 496 -15.05 -6.72 2.96
C ALA A 496 -14.61 -6.68 1.49
N PHE A 497 -13.75 -7.63 1.13
CA PHE A 497 -13.13 -7.75 -0.19
C PHE A 497 -13.01 -9.20 -0.63
N VAL A 498 -12.94 -9.40 -1.94
CA VAL A 498 -12.40 -10.61 -2.56
C VAL A 498 -11.07 -10.28 -3.23
N THR A 499 -10.03 -11.07 -2.98
CA THR A 499 -8.70 -10.88 -3.57
C THR A 499 -8.60 -11.52 -4.97
N PRO A 500 -7.57 -11.21 -5.77
CA PRO A 500 -7.31 -11.91 -7.03
C PRO A 500 -7.08 -13.42 -6.90
N ASP A 501 -6.77 -13.90 -5.70
CA ASP A 501 -6.61 -15.33 -5.37
C ASP A 501 -7.91 -15.95 -4.80
N ASP A 502 -9.06 -15.32 -5.04
CA ASP A 502 -10.40 -15.75 -4.60
C ASP A 502 -10.54 -15.89 -3.06
N GLN A 503 -9.70 -15.19 -2.29
CA GLN A 503 -9.79 -15.14 -0.82
C GLN A 503 -10.76 -14.04 -0.39
N LEU A 504 -11.65 -14.34 0.57
CA LEU A 504 -12.46 -13.30 1.21
C LEU A 504 -11.75 -12.72 2.42
N VAL A 505 -11.74 -11.39 2.49
CA VAL A 505 -11.07 -10.60 3.53
C VAL A 505 -12.10 -9.67 4.16
N VAL A 506 -12.28 -9.73 5.47
CA VAL A 506 -13.14 -8.82 6.23
C VAL A 506 -12.29 -8.08 7.25
N VAL A 507 -12.30 -6.75 7.20
CA VAL A 507 -11.61 -5.91 8.20
C VAL A 507 -12.66 -5.30 9.12
N LEU A 508 -12.47 -5.43 10.43
CA LEU A 508 -13.34 -4.92 11.49
C LEU A 508 -12.53 -4.09 12.47
N SER A 509 -13.02 -2.91 12.86
CA SER A 509 -12.41 -2.07 13.89
C SER A 509 -13.42 -1.73 14.97
N ASN A 510 -13.19 -2.15 16.21
CA ASN A 510 -14.05 -1.85 17.35
C ASN A 510 -13.48 -0.69 18.16
N ARG A 511 -14.14 0.47 18.06
CA ARG A 511 -13.81 1.68 18.82
C ARG A 511 -14.48 1.75 20.20
N ASP A 512 -15.30 0.77 20.57
CA ASP A 512 -15.87 0.70 21.91
C ASP A 512 -14.85 0.22 22.94
N ASN A 513 -15.09 0.60 24.20
CA ASN A 513 -14.36 0.10 25.37
C ASN A 513 -14.88 -1.27 25.86
N THR A 514 -15.68 -1.95 25.05
CA THR A 514 -16.24 -3.27 25.35
C THR A 514 -16.07 -4.21 24.16
N GLU A 515 -15.76 -5.46 24.45
CA GLU A 515 -15.71 -6.55 23.47
C GLU A 515 -17.06 -6.71 22.73
N LYS A 516 -16.98 -7.09 21.45
CA LYS A 516 -18.11 -7.46 20.62
C LYS A 516 -17.94 -8.92 20.17
N ARG A 517 -19.01 -9.70 20.28
CA ARG A 517 -19.08 -11.02 19.66
C ARG A 517 -19.94 -10.88 18.41
N ILE A 518 -19.36 -11.15 17.24
CA ILE A 518 -19.98 -10.87 15.94
C ILE A 518 -20.05 -12.16 15.13
N ARG A 519 -21.25 -12.51 14.69
CA ARG A 519 -21.50 -13.61 13.76
C ARG A 519 -21.42 -13.12 12.32
N LEU A 520 -20.39 -13.55 11.59
CA LEU A 520 -20.20 -13.29 10.16
C LEU A 520 -20.78 -14.45 9.35
N SER A 521 -21.59 -14.17 8.34
CA SER A 521 -22.02 -15.14 7.33
C SER A 521 -21.48 -14.77 5.95
N PHE A 522 -20.96 -15.76 5.23
CA PHE A 522 -20.48 -15.66 3.87
C PHE A 522 -21.50 -16.35 2.96
N GLN A 523 -22.34 -15.57 2.30
CA GLN A 523 -23.60 -16.06 1.72
C GLN A 523 -23.39 -16.97 0.51
N VAL A 524 -22.41 -16.67 -0.34
CA VAL A 524 -22.11 -17.46 -1.54
C VAL A 524 -21.35 -18.73 -1.16
N GLU A 525 -20.45 -18.60 -0.20
CA GLU A 525 -19.59 -19.65 0.35
C GLU A 525 -20.36 -20.61 1.27
N MET A 526 -21.58 -20.23 1.68
CA MET A 526 -22.49 -21.02 2.50
C MET A 526 -21.85 -21.44 3.82
N CYS A 527 -21.17 -20.49 4.47
CA CYS A 527 -20.53 -20.72 5.75
C CYS A 527 -20.61 -19.50 6.68
N ALA A 528 -20.29 -19.71 7.95
CA ALA A 528 -20.31 -18.67 8.96
C ALA A 528 -19.19 -18.86 9.99
N VAL A 529 -18.78 -17.76 10.63
CA VAL A 529 -17.80 -17.78 11.72
C VAL A 529 -18.22 -16.78 12.79
N THR A 530 -17.96 -17.11 14.06
CA THR A 530 -18.14 -16.15 15.15
C THR A 530 -16.79 -15.58 15.54
N VAL A 531 -16.61 -14.27 15.37
CA VAL A 531 -15.43 -13.56 15.84
C VAL A 531 -15.69 -12.91 17.19
N VAL A 532 -14.66 -12.88 18.02
CA VAL A 532 -14.64 -12.10 19.25
C VAL A 532 -13.70 -10.95 19.00
N LEU A 533 -14.24 -9.74 18.89
CA LEU A 533 -13.52 -8.51 18.59
C LEU A 533 -13.36 -7.72 19.89
N PRO A 534 -12.16 -7.69 20.50
CA PRO A 534 -11.93 -7.00 21.76
C PRO A 534 -12.23 -5.51 21.69
N ALA A 535 -12.32 -4.87 22.85
CA ALA A 535 -12.37 -3.41 22.93
C ALA A 535 -11.13 -2.78 22.30
N ASN A 536 -11.30 -1.66 21.58
CA ASN A 536 -10.19 -0.87 21.03
C ASN A 536 -9.24 -1.77 20.20
N ALA A 537 -9.78 -2.46 19.19
CA ALA A 537 -9.05 -3.47 18.43
C ALA A 537 -9.48 -3.49 16.96
N VAL A 538 -8.53 -3.85 16.09
CA VAL A 538 -8.72 -4.10 14.66
C VAL A 538 -8.48 -5.59 14.40
N GLN A 539 -9.35 -6.22 13.62
CA GLN A 539 -9.19 -7.58 13.15
C GLN A 539 -9.32 -7.68 11.64
N THR A 540 -8.48 -8.50 11.02
CA THR A 540 -8.65 -8.96 9.64
C THR A 540 -8.98 -10.45 9.66
N VAL A 541 -10.14 -10.81 9.13
CA VAL A 541 -10.62 -12.18 8.99
C VAL A 541 -10.38 -12.63 7.55
N LEU A 542 -9.73 -13.78 7.40
CA LEU A 542 -9.26 -14.33 6.14
C LEU A 542 -9.94 -15.67 5.90
N LEU A 543 -10.91 -15.71 4.98
CA LEU A 543 -11.55 -16.93 4.53
C LEU A 543 -10.88 -17.40 3.22
N PRO A 544 -10.18 -18.55 3.23
CA PRO A 544 -9.57 -19.09 2.01
C PRO A 544 -10.61 -19.39 0.94
N ALA A 545 -10.19 -19.40 -0.33
CA ALA A 545 -11.03 -19.86 -1.43
C ALA A 545 -11.55 -21.27 -1.10
N LEU A 546 -12.87 -21.43 -0.97
CA LEU A 546 -13.44 -22.75 -0.75
C LEU A 546 -13.21 -23.55 -2.02
N GLU A 547 -12.39 -24.61 -1.96
CA GLU A 547 -12.42 -25.64 -2.98
C GLU A 547 -13.88 -26.08 -3.12
N ASN A 548 -14.48 -25.81 -4.28
CA ASN A 548 -15.88 -26.13 -4.56
C ASN A 548 -16.25 -27.47 -3.91
N ALA A 549 -17.14 -27.44 -2.91
CA ALA A 549 -17.53 -28.61 -2.13
C ALA A 549 -18.13 -29.75 -3.00
N ALA A 550 -18.39 -29.45 -4.28
CA ALA A 550 -18.69 -30.45 -5.31
C ALA A 550 -17.53 -31.45 -5.55
N SER A 551 -16.27 -31.06 -5.35
CA SER A 551 -15.10 -31.92 -5.58
C SER A 551 -14.77 -32.84 -4.38
N ALA A 552 -15.05 -32.39 -3.15
CA ALA A 552 -14.83 -33.18 -1.94
C ALA A 552 -15.80 -34.38 -1.79
N SER A 553 -16.94 -34.34 -2.49
CA SER A 553 -17.90 -35.47 -2.53
C SER A 553 -17.50 -36.60 -3.49
N ALA A 554 -16.50 -36.38 -4.37
CA ALA A 554 -16.09 -37.35 -5.38
C ALA A 554 -14.95 -38.29 -4.92
N SER A 555 -14.30 -38.01 -3.78
CA SER A 555 -13.14 -38.79 -3.29
C SER A 555 -13.47 -39.86 -2.23
N SER A 556 -14.74 -40.01 -1.82
CA SER A 556 -15.14 -40.93 -0.74
C SER A 556 -15.83 -42.23 -1.17
N SER A 557 -15.75 -42.65 -2.44
CA SER A 557 -16.31 -43.94 -2.87
C SER A 557 -15.47 -44.73 -3.88
N SER A 558 -14.38 -45.36 -3.42
CA SER A 558 -13.96 -46.67 -3.97
C SER A 558 -12.99 -47.39 -3.03
N ALA A 559 -13.50 -47.89 -1.91
CA ALA A 559 -12.83 -48.94 -1.15
C ALA A 559 -13.51 -50.29 -1.43
N ALA A 560 -12.84 -51.15 -2.20
CA ALA A 560 -13.14 -52.58 -2.27
C ALA A 560 -11.83 -53.38 -2.09
N PRO A 561 -11.88 -54.56 -1.45
CA PRO A 561 -10.77 -55.07 -0.63
C PRO A 561 -9.75 -55.90 -1.44
N SER A 562 -8.48 -55.81 -1.02
CA SER A 562 -7.37 -56.60 -1.53
C SER A 562 -7.43 -58.06 -1.03
N VAL A 563 -7.42 -59.02 -1.96
CA VAL A 563 -7.18 -60.46 -1.69
C VAL A 563 -5.74 -60.81 -2.07
N HIS A 564 -5.03 -61.44 -1.14
CA HIS A 564 -3.70 -62.03 -1.34
C HIS A 564 -3.74 -63.29 -2.23
N SER A 565 -2.79 -63.41 -3.16
CA SER A 565 -2.10 -64.69 -3.43
C SER A 565 -0.73 -64.50 -4.09
N ARG A 566 0.27 -65.23 -3.56
CA ARG A 566 1.58 -65.56 -4.16
C ARG A 566 1.38 -66.16 -5.57
N THR A 567 2.30 -66.12 -6.55
CA THR A 567 3.62 -66.78 -6.62
C THR A 567 4.31 -66.43 -7.97
N ASP A 568 5.65 -66.54 -7.99
CA ASP A 568 6.56 -66.88 -9.11
C ASP A 568 6.98 -65.87 -10.22
N MET A 569 8.25 -65.43 -10.07
CA MET A 569 9.37 -65.40 -11.04
C MET A 569 9.12 -65.85 -12.50
N VAL A 570 9.54 -65.04 -13.49
CA VAL A 570 10.49 -65.36 -14.59
C VAL A 570 10.55 -64.22 -15.66
N VAL A 571 11.76 -63.66 -15.82
CA VAL A 571 12.50 -63.21 -17.04
C VAL A 571 11.79 -62.40 -18.16
N SER A 572 12.13 -61.10 -18.19
CA SER A 572 12.89 -60.33 -19.22
C SER A 572 12.56 -60.35 -20.74
N VAL A 573 12.67 -59.13 -21.29
CA VAL A 573 12.99 -58.68 -22.66
C VAL A 573 11.86 -58.56 -23.69
N ALA A 574 11.54 -57.29 -23.99
CA ALA A 574 10.92 -56.86 -25.23
C ALA A 574 12.01 -56.51 -26.25
N THR A 575 12.04 -57.17 -27.41
CA THR A 575 12.42 -56.52 -28.68
C THR A 575 11.91 -57.27 -29.92
N ALA A 576 11.10 -56.55 -30.70
CA ALA A 576 10.93 -56.56 -32.16
C ALA A 576 10.58 -57.86 -32.93
N LEU A 577 9.40 -57.78 -33.56
CA LEU A 577 9.00 -58.53 -34.75
C LEU A 577 10.03 -58.38 -35.90
N VAL A 578 10.15 -59.40 -36.76
CA VAL A 578 9.81 -59.37 -38.21
C VAL A 578 10.46 -60.54 -38.98
N PHE A 579 9.59 -61.40 -39.52
CA PHE A 579 9.64 -62.19 -40.77
C PHE A 579 10.54 -63.43 -40.96
N SER A 580 9.86 -64.58 -40.90
CA SER A 580 9.58 -65.49 -42.02
C SER A 580 10.71 -65.90 -42.99
N VAL A 581 11.25 -67.09 -42.72
CA VAL A 581 11.23 -68.29 -43.59
C VAL A 581 11.55 -68.08 -45.08
N LEU A 582 12.75 -68.51 -45.51
CA LEU A 582 12.88 -69.72 -46.33
C LEU A 582 14.35 -70.14 -46.51
N ALA A 583 14.55 -71.44 -46.32
CA ALA A 583 15.79 -72.18 -46.42
C ALA A 583 16.33 -72.23 -47.87
N ALA A 584 17.65 -72.24 -48.01
CA ALA A 584 18.38 -73.41 -48.53
C ALA A 584 19.86 -73.10 -48.81
N MET A 585 20.69 -74.05 -48.40
CA MET A 585 21.92 -74.50 -49.06
C MET A 585 23.24 -73.74 -48.88
N ARG A 586 24.05 -74.40 -48.04
CA ARG A 586 25.37 -74.98 -48.35
C ARG A 586 26.59 -74.06 -48.50
N SER A 587 27.55 -74.44 -47.66
CA SER A 587 29.01 -74.49 -47.86
C SER A 587 29.73 -73.15 -47.88
N ARG A 588 30.61 -72.95 -46.88
CA ARG A 588 32.09 -72.97 -47.03
C ARG A 588 32.54 -71.80 -47.93
N THR A 589 33.31 -70.84 -47.44
CA THR A 589 34.70 -70.99 -46.95
C THR A 589 35.17 -69.62 -46.46
N GLU A 590 36.06 -69.62 -45.46
CA GLU A 590 37.34 -68.87 -45.35
C GLU A 590 37.34 -67.40 -45.83
N PHE A 591 37.69 -66.42 -45.00
CA PHE A 591 38.89 -66.29 -44.15
C PHE A 591 38.61 -65.52 -42.86
#